data_AF-A0A1L9Q193-F1
#
_entry.id   AF-A0A1L9Q193-F1
#
_cell.length_a   1.000
_cell.length_b   1.000
_cell.length_c   1.000
_cell.angle_alpha   90.00
_cell.angle_beta   90.00
_cell.angle_gamma   90.00
#
_symmetry.space_group_name_H-M   'P 1'
#
loop_
_entity.id
_entity.type
_entity.pdbx_description
1 polymer ?
#
loop_
_entity_poly.entity_id
_entity_poly.type
_entity_poly.pdbx_seq_one_letter_code
_entity_poly.pdbx_strand_id
1 'polypeptide(L)'
;MTLRTTKCANCSAEATVQCGTCMEAPEYKPGDSINTFYCTVACQKADFQNHKTHCRIRAQRKRLLRAAIILKAALLIYSEPFYGRTIVALDRLDKVLALPSNGGVVYYPPLDPASFLPNPSPAQREAVLMYSVCGGVATRLVCRLMHKLLASLPCVVKQVEVVVETPSPKTRLLHNPQLVGQEHTVLKVELLFGGGTWIIDPAAAQFGVPDVLFPYDKYISDRDADFVGEPETYNVTETEDIDYVLHELTTPVGGDMRDALVSERPRRVRLASFVNTQVGNDILLGSTAEFEAKVEAFKEALRSHMAAGSE
;
A
#
# COMPACT_ATOMS: atom_id res chain seq x y z
N MET A 1 -35.12 -16.25 9.99
CA MET A 1 -34.18 -15.10 10.11
C MET A 1 -35.01 -13.86 10.39
N THR A 2 -35.00 -13.35 11.61
CA THR A 2 -35.66 -12.08 11.96
C THR A 2 -34.83 -10.94 11.35
N LEU A 3 -35.38 -10.27 10.34
CA LEU A 3 -34.80 -9.04 9.79
C LEU A 3 -34.67 -8.03 10.94
N ARG A 4 -33.44 -7.67 11.32
CA ARG A 4 -33.22 -6.53 12.21
C ARG A 4 -33.73 -5.30 11.48
N THR A 5 -34.84 -4.74 11.93
CA THR A 5 -35.36 -3.48 11.43
C THR A 5 -34.35 -2.38 11.76
N THR A 6 -33.79 -1.77 10.73
CA THR A 6 -32.90 -0.62 10.84
C THR A 6 -33.73 0.61 11.15
N LYS A 7 -33.37 1.35 12.22
CA LYS A 7 -34.07 2.57 12.64
C LYS A 7 -33.43 3.81 12.04
N CYS A 8 -34.26 4.79 11.71
CA CYS A 8 -33.85 6.11 11.24
C CYS A 8 -33.09 6.83 12.35
N ALA A 9 -31.87 7.29 12.07
CA ALA A 9 -31.05 8.01 13.04
C ALA A 9 -31.68 9.32 13.53
N ASN A 10 -32.53 9.94 12.69
CA ASN A 10 -33.21 11.20 13.02
C ASN A 10 -34.51 11.00 13.83
N CYS A 11 -35.41 10.11 13.38
CA CYS A 11 -36.78 10.01 13.90
C CYS A 11 -37.16 8.64 14.47
N SER A 12 -36.22 7.68 14.49
CA SER A 12 -36.42 6.30 14.96
C SER A 12 -37.44 5.43 14.20
N ALA A 13 -38.09 5.94 13.15
CA ALA A 13 -38.93 5.16 12.24
C ALA A 13 -38.14 4.09 11.49
N GLU A 14 -38.82 3.11 10.89
CA GLU A 14 -38.16 2.13 10.03
C GLU A 14 -37.44 2.82 8.85
N ALA A 15 -36.22 2.39 8.56
CA ALA A 15 -35.31 3.06 7.65
C ALA A 15 -34.64 2.09 6.69
N THR A 16 -34.62 2.45 5.40
CA THR A 16 -33.97 1.69 4.33
C THR A 16 -32.91 2.49 3.59
N VAL A 17 -32.87 3.81 3.77
CA VAL A 17 -31.93 4.70 3.06
C VAL A 17 -30.65 4.83 3.86
N GLN A 18 -29.55 4.28 3.34
CA GLN A 18 -28.23 4.40 3.96
C GLN A 18 -27.52 5.68 3.52
N CYS A 19 -26.69 6.26 4.40
CA CYS A 19 -25.80 7.34 3.97
C CYS A 19 -24.77 6.81 2.95
N GLY A 20 -24.89 7.23 1.67
CA GLY A 20 -23.97 6.78 0.60
C GLY A 20 -22.50 7.07 0.85
N THR A 21 -22.18 8.15 1.57
CA THR A 21 -20.79 8.46 1.94
C THR A 21 -20.23 7.47 2.98
N CYS A 22 -21.03 7.13 3.99
CA CYS A 22 -20.65 6.18 5.04
C CYS A 22 -20.76 4.72 4.62
N MET A 23 -21.57 4.45 3.60
CA MET A 23 -21.77 3.13 3.04
C MET A 23 -20.44 2.54 2.59
N GLU A 24 -20.26 1.25 2.86
CA GLU A 24 -19.07 0.47 2.51
C GLU A 24 -17.76 1.03 3.12
N ALA A 25 -17.85 1.82 4.19
CA ALA A 25 -16.66 2.17 4.95
C ALA A 25 -16.15 0.93 5.71
N PRO A 26 -14.86 0.60 5.62
CA PRO A 26 -14.27 -0.55 6.31
C PRO A 26 -14.39 -0.42 7.84
N GLU A 27 -14.52 -1.57 8.50
CA GLU A 27 -14.50 -1.70 9.96
C GLU A 27 -13.08 -2.03 10.43
N TYR A 28 -12.56 -1.26 11.39
CA TYR A 28 -11.25 -1.50 11.97
C TYR A 28 -11.31 -1.77 13.47
N LYS A 29 -12.38 -1.32 14.13
CA LYS A 29 -12.71 -1.63 15.52
C LYS A 29 -14.17 -2.05 15.56
N PRO A 30 -14.54 -3.06 16.38
CA PRO A 30 -15.93 -3.47 16.51
C PRO A 30 -16.85 -2.27 16.77
N GLY A 31 -17.80 -2.05 15.86
CA GLY A 31 -18.77 -0.96 15.94
C GLY A 31 -18.36 0.37 15.29
N ASP A 32 -17.15 0.51 14.75
CA ASP A 32 -16.75 1.76 14.09
C ASP A 32 -17.27 1.93 12.65
N SER A 33 -17.87 0.85 12.11
CA SER A 33 -18.53 0.77 10.80
C SER A 33 -20.07 0.73 10.84
N ILE A 34 -20.73 0.87 12.00
CA ILE A 34 -22.21 0.89 12.13
C ILE A 34 -22.87 1.80 11.09
N ASN A 35 -23.59 1.21 10.15
CA ASN A 35 -24.25 1.94 9.09
C ASN A 35 -25.32 2.88 9.65
N THR A 36 -25.33 4.13 9.18
CA THR A 36 -26.37 5.10 9.53
C THR A 36 -27.48 5.05 8.48
N PHE A 37 -28.69 4.78 8.95
CA PHE A 37 -29.89 4.66 8.12
C PHE A 37 -30.86 5.80 8.40
N TYR A 38 -31.62 6.16 7.38
CA TYR A 38 -32.66 7.17 7.40
C TYR A 38 -33.90 6.64 6.68
N CYS A 39 -35.08 7.09 7.08
CA CYS A 39 -36.31 6.78 6.35
C CYS A 39 -36.43 7.61 5.06
N THR A 40 -35.82 8.79 5.02
CA THR A 40 -35.87 9.73 3.89
C THR A 40 -34.60 10.57 3.80
N VAL A 41 -34.34 11.14 2.62
CA VAL A 41 -33.28 12.15 2.41
C VAL A 41 -33.52 13.39 3.29
N ALA A 42 -34.77 13.75 3.56
CA ALA A 42 -35.10 14.85 4.46
C ALA A 42 -34.61 14.58 5.90
N CYS A 43 -34.82 13.37 6.42
CA CYS A 43 -34.29 12.95 7.71
C CYS A 43 -32.76 12.94 7.75
N GLN A 44 -32.11 12.53 6.66
CA GLN A 44 -30.65 12.59 6.56
C GLN A 44 -30.13 14.04 6.62
N LYS A 45 -30.79 14.97 5.93
CA LYS A 45 -30.42 16.39 5.97
C LYS A 45 -30.65 17.00 7.35
N ALA A 46 -31.74 16.64 8.01
CA ALA A 46 -32.06 17.10 9.36
C ALA A 46 -31.03 16.64 10.40
N ASP A 47 -30.57 15.39 10.32
CA ASP A 47 -29.55 14.83 11.23
C ASP A 47 -28.12 15.22 10.86
N PHE A 48 -27.91 15.95 9.75
CA PHE A 48 -26.58 16.18 9.21
C PHE A 48 -25.62 16.81 10.22
N GLN A 49 -26.08 17.73 11.08
CA GLN A 49 -25.19 18.33 12.08
C GLN A 49 -24.63 17.32 13.10
N ASN A 50 -25.43 16.34 13.51
CA ASN A 50 -24.98 15.29 14.41
C ASN A 50 -24.13 14.25 13.67
N HIS A 51 -24.49 13.95 12.42
CA HIS A 51 -23.86 12.92 11.61
C HIS A 51 -22.55 13.38 10.93
N LYS A 52 -22.37 14.67 10.69
CA LYS A 52 -21.30 15.24 9.85
C LYS A 52 -19.91 14.78 10.24
N THR A 53 -19.58 14.82 11.53
CA THR A 53 -18.24 14.44 12.02
C THR A 53 -17.96 12.96 11.76
N HIS A 54 -18.90 12.10 12.11
CA HIS A 54 -18.81 10.66 11.87
C HIS A 54 -18.74 10.33 10.37
N CYS A 55 -19.57 10.99 9.56
CA CYS A 55 -19.57 10.83 8.11
C CYS A 55 -18.24 11.20 7.47
N ARG A 56 -17.65 12.32 7.90
CA ARG A 56 -16.33 12.77 7.43
C ARG A 56 -15.23 11.75 7.77
N ILE A 57 -15.18 11.27 9.01
CA ILE A 57 -14.16 10.29 9.45
C ILE A 57 -14.23 9.04 8.58
N ARG A 58 -15.44 8.52 8.31
CA ARG A 58 -15.63 7.36 7.43
C ARG A 58 -15.24 7.61 5.99
N ALA A 59 -15.61 8.77 5.45
CA ALA A 59 -15.22 9.16 4.11
C ALA A 59 -13.69 9.21 3.96
N GLN A 60 -12.99 9.78 4.95
CA GLN A 60 -11.54 9.83 4.97
C GLN A 60 -10.92 8.43 5.03
N ARG A 61 -11.38 7.57 5.94
CA ARG A 61 -10.87 6.18 6.07
C ARG A 61 -11.08 5.37 4.80
N LYS A 62 -12.26 5.47 4.18
CA LYS A 62 -12.56 4.80 2.90
C LYS A 62 -11.60 5.27 1.81
N ARG A 63 -11.40 6.58 1.68
CA ARG A 63 -10.48 7.16 0.69
C ARG A 63 -9.02 6.78 0.96
N LEU A 64 -8.62 6.70 2.24
CA LEU A 64 -7.28 6.27 2.64
C LEU A 64 -7.03 4.81 2.27
N LEU A 65 -8.00 3.92 2.51
CA LEU A 65 -7.91 2.51 2.10
C LEU A 65 -7.78 2.38 0.59
N ARG A 66 -8.64 3.10 -0.15
CA ARG A 66 -8.61 3.12 -1.61
C ARG A 66 -7.26 3.60 -2.14
N ALA A 67 -6.67 4.62 -1.51
CA ALA A 67 -5.34 5.07 -1.86
C ALA A 67 -4.30 3.98 -1.62
N ALA A 68 -4.29 3.34 -0.44
CA ALA A 68 -3.39 2.24 -0.11
C ALA A 68 -3.48 1.06 -1.11
N ILE A 69 -4.68 0.72 -1.57
CA ILE A 69 -4.92 -0.32 -2.58
C ILE A 69 -4.25 0.04 -3.92
N ILE A 70 -4.45 1.28 -4.39
CA ILE A 70 -3.84 1.76 -5.64
C ILE A 70 -2.30 1.79 -5.53
N LEU A 71 -1.76 2.19 -4.38
CA LEU A 71 -0.31 2.22 -4.15
C LEU A 71 0.30 0.81 -4.23
N LYS A 72 -0.33 -0.19 -3.60
CA LYS A 72 0.09 -1.60 -3.73
C LYS A 72 0.01 -2.08 -5.17
N ALA A 73 -1.07 -1.75 -5.89
CA ALA A 73 -1.20 -2.12 -7.30
C ALA A 73 -0.09 -1.52 -8.17
N ALA A 74 0.26 -0.25 -7.93
CA ALA A 74 1.36 0.42 -8.62
C ALA A 74 2.71 -0.25 -8.34
N LEU A 75 3.00 -0.60 -7.07
CA LEU A 75 4.22 -1.32 -6.71
C LEU A 75 4.29 -2.70 -7.37
N LEU A 76 3.20 -3.48 -7.36
CA LEU A 76 3.18 -4.80 -8.00
C LEU A 76 3.50 -4.69 -9.50
N ILE A 77 2.82 -3.78 -10.20
CA ILE A 77 3.02 -3.60 -11.65
C ILE A 77 4.41 -3.06 -11.95
N TYR A 78 4.92 -2.14 -11.13
CA TYR A 78 6.30 -1.66 -11.27
C TYR A 78 7.29 -2.81 -11.11
N SER A 79 7.05 -3.74 -10.18
CA SER A 79 7.96 -4.84 -9.86
C SER A 79 7.90 -6.01 -10.83
N GLU A 80 6.75 -6.22 -11.50
CA GLU A 80 6.48 -7.35 -12.39
C GLU A 80 7.58 -7.60 -13.46
N PRO A 81 8.06 -6.59 -14.21
CA PRO A 81 9.06 -6.80 -15.26
C PRO A 81 10.49 -6.99 -14.75
N PHE A 82 10.76 -6.61 -13.50
CA PHE A 82 12.12 -6.39 -12.99
C PHE A 82 12.47 -7.29 -11.81
N TYR A 83 11.81 -8.43 -11.71
CA TYR A 83 12.18 -9.44 -10.73
C TYR A 83 13.52 -10.13 -11.10
N GLY A 84 14.62 -9.38 -11.10
CA GLY A 84 15.98 -9.80 -11.45
C GLY A 84 16.76 -10.52 -10.36
N ARG A 85 16.07 -11.02 -9.32
CA ARG A 85 16.72 -11.82 -8.27
C ARG A 85 16.52 -13.31 -8.56
N THR A 86 17.62 -14.03 -8.71
CA THR A 86 17.58 -15.49 -8.76
C THR A 86 17.18 -16.04 -7.39
N ILE A 87 16.02 -16.68 -7.35
CA ILE A 87 15.62 -17.51 -6.21
C ILE A 87 16.26 -18.87 -6.42
N VAL A 88 17.35 -19.13 -5.70
CA VAL A 88 18.22 -20.30 -5.93
C VAL A 88 17.60 -21.61 -5.45
N ALA A 89 16.72 -21.55 -4.46
CA ALA A 89 15.95 -22.69 -3.97
C ALA A 89 14.71 -22.19 -3.21
N LEU A 90 13.71 -23.05 -3.08
CA LEU A 90 12.58 -22.84 -2.19
C LEU A 90 12.53 -24.02 -1.24
N ASP A 91 13.11 -23.86 -0.05
CA ASP A 91 12.85 -24.82 1.00
C ASP A 91 11.44 -24.60 1.51
N ARG A 92 10.52 -25.47 1.07
CA ARG A 92 9.22 -25.66 1.70
C ARG A 92 9.42 -26.28 3.08
N LEU A 93 10.01 -25.54 4.00
CA LEU A 93 9.82 -25.79 5.43
C LEU A 93 8.42 -25.29 5.75
N ASP A 94 7.47 -26.23 5.85
CA ASP A 94 6.06 -26.04 6.22
C ASP A 94 5.61 -24.58 6.40
N LYS A 95 5.23 -23.95 5.27
CA LYS A 95 4.64 -22.59 5.14
C LYS A 95 5.62 -21.41 5.01
N VAL A 96 6.91 -21.66 4.83
CA VAL A 96 7.94 -20.63 4.62
C VAL A 96 8.45 -20.66 3.18
N LEU A 97 8.74 -19.48 2.61
CA LEU A 97 9.30 -19.30 1.28
C LEU A 97 10.76 -18.84 1.41
N ALA A 98 11.71 -19.73 1.67
CA ALA A 98 13.11 -19.29 1.79
C ALA A 98 13.69 -18.85 0.43
N LEU A 99 14.36 -17.69 0.38
CA LEU A 99 15.16 -17.28 -0.79
C LEU A 99 16.64 -17.37 -0.42
N PRO A 100 17.37 -18.41 -0.86
CA PRO A 100 18.82 -18.42 -0.73
C PRO A 100 19.35 -17.29 -1.60
N SER A 101 19.88 -16.26 -0.94
CA SER A 101 20.72 -15.28 -1.60
C SER A 101 22.13 -15.84 -1.59
N ASN A 102 22.68 -16.13 -2.76
CA ASN A 102 24.13 -16.22 -2.88
C ASN A 102 24.65 -14.82 -2.56
N GLY A 103 25.47 -14.65 -1.53
CA GLY A 103 25.93 -13.35 -1.01
C GLY A 103 26.83 -12.54 -1.96
N GLY A 104 26.68 -12.70 -3.27
CA GLY A 104 27.29 -11.85 -4.29
C GLY A 104 26.24 -10.91 -4.89
N VAL A 105 26.66 -9.67 -5.14
CA VAL A 105 25.94 -8.71 -6.00
C VAL A 105 25.99 -9.23 -7.43
N VAL A 106 25.27 -10.31 -7.73
CA VAL A 106 25.14 -10.82 -9.09
C VAL A 106 23.73 -10.46 -9.54
N TYR A 107 23.66 -9.44 -10.39
CA TYR A 107 22.46 -9.10 -11.14
C TYR A 107 22.17 -10.25 -12.10
N TYR A 108 21.15 -11.04 -11.79
CA TYR A 108 20.70 -12.11 -12.65
C TYR A 108 19.53 -11.62 -13.53
N PRO A 109 19.28 -12.27 -14.69
CA PRO A 109 18.17 -11.89 -15.56
C PRO A 109 16.82 -11.93 -14.81
N PRO A 110 15.84 -11.10 -15.23
CA PRO A 110 14.49 -11.11 -14.68
C PRO A 110 13.91 -12.54 -14.73
N LEU A 111 13.55 -13.08 -13.56
CA LEU A 111 12.88 -14.36 -13.43
C LEU A 111 11.37 -14.14 -13.29
N ASP A 112 10.62 -14.83 -14.13
CA ASP A 112 9.18 -14.97 -13.99
C ASP A 112 8.85 -15.75 -12.69
N PRO A 113 7.98 -15.25 -11.79
CA PRO A 113 7.44 -16.01 -10.67
C PRO A 113 7.03 -17.45 -10.99
N ALA A 114 6.49 -17.70 -12.18
CA ALA A 114 6.11 -19.04 -12.64
C ALA A 114 7.30 -19.97 -12.92
N SER A 115 8.48 -19.41 -13.21
CA SER A 115 9.69 -20.18 -13.52
C SER A 115 10.29 -20.89 -12.30
N PHE A 116 10.04 -20.38 -11.08
CA PHE A 116 10.59 -20.95 -9.84
C PHE A 116 9.54 -21.42 -8.83
N LEU A 117 8.30 -20.89 -8.90
CA LEU A 117 7.16 -21.43 -8.18
C LEU A 117 6.21 -22.09 -9.18
N PRO A 118 6.15 -23.42 -9.30
CA PRO A 118 5.12 -24.06 -10.12
C PRO A 118 3.75 -23.75 -9.50
N ASN A 119 2.95 -22.96 -10.22
CA ASN A 119 1.61 -22.49 -9.82
C ASN A 119 1.62 -21.72 -8.48
N PRO A 120 2.25 -20.53 -8.39
CA PRO A 120 2.24 -19.74 -7.16
C PRO A 120 0.81 -19.27 -6.86
N SER A 121 0.41 -19.33 -5.60
CA SER A 121 -0.80 -18.62 -5.18
C SER A 121 -0.62 -17.10 -5.37
N PRO A 122 -1.71 -16.33 -5.55
CA PRO A 122 -1.62 -14.88 -5.66
C PRO A 122 -0.84 -14.23 -4.51
N ALA A 123 -1.05 -14.69 -3.27
CA ALA A 123 -0.35 -14.19 -2.10
C ALA A 123 1.17 -14.46 -2.13
N GLN A 124 1.58 -15.62 -2.65
CA GLN A 124 3.00 -15.94 -2.83
C GLN A 124 3.62 -15.05 -3.91
N ARG A 125 2.93 -14.83 -5.03
CA ARG A 125 3.39 -13.94 -6.10
C ARG A 125 3.57 -12.51 -5.58
N GLU A 126 2.61 -11.99 -4.82
CA GLU A 126 2.72 -10.65 -4.22
C GLU A 126 3.88 -10.56 -3.24
N ALA A 127 4.04 -11.55 -2.35
CA ALA A 127 5.12 -11.54 -1.37
C ALA A 127 6.49 -11.52 -2.05
N VAL A 128 6.66 -12.36 -3.07
CA VAL A 128 7.85 -12.41 -3.92
C VAL A 128 8.11 -11.05 -4.54
N LEU A 129 7.14 -10.48 -5.28
CA LEU A 129 7.30 -9.19 -5.95
C LEU A 129 7.63 -8.04 -4.99
N MET A 130 7.07 -8.05 -3.78
CA MET A 130 7.30 -7.02 -2.78
C MET A 130 8.63 -7.14 -2.04
N TYR A 131 9.21 -8.34 -2.00
CA TYR A 131 10.48 -8.59 -1.32
C TYR A 131 11.63 -7.72 -1.86
N SER A 132 11.70 -7.54 -3.19
CA SER A 132 12.77 -6.76 -3.82
C SER A 132 12.60 -5.24 -3.69
N VAL A 133 11.47 -4.78 -3.12
CA VAL A 133 11.08 -3.37 -3.07
C VAL A 133 10.97 -2.87 -1.63
N CYS A 134 11.36 -3.69 -0.66
CA CYS A 134 11.36 -3.34 0.76
C CYS A 134 12.41 -2.29 1.13
N GLY A 135 12.21 -1.64 2.28
CA GLY A 135 12.95 -0.46 2.72
C GLY A 135 12.44 0.85 2.09
N GLY A 136 13.24 1.91 2.16
CA GLY A 136 12.87 3.24 1.67
C GLY A 136 12.60 3.35 0.15
N VAL A 137 12.77 2.26 -0.61
CA VAL A 137 12.51 2.19 -2.05
C VAL A 137 11.01 2.17 -2.35
N ALA A 138 10.23 1.31 -1.68
CA ALA A 138 8.77 1.23 -1.89
C ALA A 138 8.11 2.59 -1.70
N THR A 139 8.47 3.30 -0.63
CA THR A 139 7.91 4.62 -0.35
C THR A 139 8.32 5.64 -1.41
N ARG A 140 9.57 5.63 -1.91
CA ARG A 140 9.98 6.54 -2.99
C ARG A 140 9.29 6.27 -4.32
N LEU A 141 9.16 4.99 -4.71
CA LEU A 141 8.48 4.61 -5.96
C LEU A 141 7.05 5.14 -6.04
N VAL A 142 6.32 5.13 -4.93
CA VAL A 142 4.93 5.57 -4.90
C VAL A 142 4.74 7.00 -4.41
N CYS A 143 5.79 7.79 -4.17
CA CYS A 143 5.65 9.09 -3.53
C CYS A 143 4.78 10.06 -4.33
N ARG A 144 4.99 10.13 -5.64
CA ARG A 144 4.21 11.00 -6.53
C ARG A 144 2.73 10.60 -6.54
N LEU A 145 2.47 9.30 -6.57
CA LEU A 145 1.11 8.74 -6.54
C LEU A 145 0.45 9.02 -5.19
N MET A 146 1.17 8.83 -4.09
CA MET A 146 0.70 9.12 -2.74
C MET A 146 0.28 10.58 -2.59
N HIS A 147 1.14 11.53 -2.96
CA HIS A 147 0.81 12.96 -2.90
C HIS A 147 -0.42 13.28 -3.75
N LYS A 148 -0.55 12.70 -4.94
CA LYS A 148 -1.70 12.94 -5.82
C LYS A 148 -3.01 12.36 -5.26
N LEU A 149 -2.97 11.14 -4.73
CA LEU A 149 -4.15 10.48 -4.16
C LEU A 149 -4.62 11.15 -2.87
N LEU A 150 -3.69 11.64 -2.04
CA LEU A 150 -3.99 12.26 -0.76
C LEU A 150 -4.16 13.80 -0.83
N ALA A 151 -3.95 14.43 -1.99
CA ALA A 151 -4.01 15.89 -2.14
C ALA A 151 -5.30 16.55 -1.62
N SER A 152 -6.43 15.83 -1.69
CA SER A 152 -7.73 16.32 -1.20
C SER A 152 -8.21 15.61 0.08
N LEU A 153 -7.31 14.90 0.77
CA LEU A 153 -7.52 14.44 2.14
C LEU A 153 -6.79 15.39 3.09
N PRO A 154 -7.47 15.92 4.12
CA PRO A 154 -6.80 16.71 5.14
C PRO A 154 -6.05 15.75 6.07
N CYS A 155 -4.77 15.54 5.79
CA CYS A 155 -3.90 14.65 6.55
C CYS A 155 -2.45 15.13 6.57
N VAL A 156 -1.69 14.64 7.54
CA VAL A 156 -0.23 14.76 7.60
C VAL A 156 0.36 13.39 7.29
N VAL A 157 1.34 13.34 6.39
CA VAL A 157 2.03 12.11 6.00
C VAL A 157 3.48 12.18 6.46
N LYS A 158 3.91 11.14 7.15
CA LYS A 158 5.28 10.94 7.60
C LYS A 158 5.81 9.61 7.13
N GLN A 159 7.11 9.52 6.88
CA GLN A 159 7.80 8.25 6.72
C GLN A 159 8.36 7.82 8.08
N VAL A 160 8.32 6.51 8.34
CA VAL A 160 8.88 5.94 9.56
C VAL A 160 9.55 4.63 9.25
N GLU A 161 10.72 4.42 9.85
CA GLU A 161 11.42 3.15 9.83
C GLU A 161 10.91 2.29 10.98
N VAL A 162 10.70 1.01 10.71
CA VAL A 162 10.24 0.01 11.66
C VAL A 162 11.07 -1.25 11.55
N VAL A 163 11.33 -1.91 12.67
CA VAL A 163 11.81 -3.29 12.69
C VAL A 163 10.61 -4.20 12.84
N VAL A 164 10.37 -5.08 11.87
CA VAL A 164 9.30 -6.08 11.95
C VAL A 164 9.88 -7.40 12.47
N GLU A 165 9.54 -7.78 13.70
CA GLU A 165 10.07 -8.98 14.34
C GLU A 165 9.32 -10.26 13.94
N THR A 166 8.01 -10.17 13.74
CA THR A 166 7.15 -11.34 13.50
C THR A 166 6.49 -11.32 12.12
N PRO A 167 7.14 -11.82 11.06
CA PRO A 167 6.47 -12.05 9.78
C PRO A 167 5.45 -13.21 9.92
N SER A 168 4.34 -13.12 9.18
CA SER A 168 3.29 -14.13 9.19
C SER A 168 3.86 -15.50 8.81
N PRO A 169 3.51 -16.58 9.54
CA PRO A 169 3.96 -17.93 9.24
C PRO A 169 3.40 -18.49 7.92
N LYS A 170 2.57 -17.75 7.18
CA LYS A 170 1.93 -18.22 5.94
C LYS A 170 2.77 -17.96 4.69
N THR A 171 3.60 -16.91 4.69
CA THR A 171 4.48 -16.54 3.57
C THR A 171 5.63 -15.71 4.11
N ARG A 172 6.71 -16.36 4.56
CA ARG A 172 7.93 -15.67 5.00
C ARG A 172 9.01 -15.83 3.95
N LEU A 173 9.49 -14.71 3.38
CA LEU A 173 10.72 -14.72 2.59
C LEU A 173 11.92 -14.73 3.53
N LEU A 174 12.54 -15.89 3.74
CA LEU A 174 13.75 -15.96 4.55
C LEU A 174 14.96 -15.57 3.72
N HIS A 175 15.52 -14.41 4.03
CA HIS A 175 16.94 -14.14 3.81
C HIS A 175 17.67 -14.53 5.07
N ASN A 176 18.41 -15.63 5.04
CA ASN A 176 19.12 -16.18 6.20
C ASN A 176 18.18 -16.43 7.41
N PRO A 177 17.79 -17.69 7.73
CA PRO A 177 16.89 -18.01 8.85
C PRO A 177 17.31 -17.46 10.23
N GLN A 178 18.52 -16.90 10.35
CA GLN A 178 19.07 -16.32 11.56
C GLN A 178 18.81 -14.80 11.73
N LEU A 179 18.34 -14.08 10.70
CA LEU A 179 18.01 -12.65 10.81
C LEU A 179 16.61 -12.47 11.42
N VAL A 180 16.59 -12.16 12.72
CA VAL A 180 15.40 -11.65 13.44
C VAL A 180 15.37 -10.14 13.30
N GLY A 181 14.21 -9.58 12.96
CA GLY A 181 14.03 -8.15 12.71
C GLY A 181 14.44 -7.73 11.30
N GLN A 182 13.46 -7.37 10.47
CA GLN A 182 13.71 -6.76 9.16
C GLN A 182 13.37 -5.27 9.21
N GLU A 183 14.36 -4.42 8.93
CA GLU A 183 14.12 -2.99 8.73
C GLU A 183 13.18 -2.77 7.54
N HIS A 184 12.17 -1.93 7.76
CA HIS A 184 11.15 -1.64 6.79
C HIS A 184 10.72 -0.18 6.90
N THR A 185 10.33 0.42 5.79
CA THR A 185 9.84 1.80 5.78
C THR A 185 8.36 1.82 5.48
N VAL A 186 7.59 2.46 6.35
CA VAL A 186 6.14 2.61 6.21
C VAL A 186 5.73 4.08 6.23
N LEU A 187 4.49 4.35 5.82
CA LEU A 187 3.93 5.70 5.82
C LEU A 187 2.93 5.85 6.96
N LYS A 188 3.26 6.71 7.91
CA LYS A 188 2.38 7.11 9.02
C LYS A 188 1.51 8.28 8.56
N VAL A 189 0.20 8.06 8.50
CA VAL A 189 -0.77 9.07 8.09
C VAL A 189 -1.64 9.47 9.29
N GLU A 190 -1.61 10.76 9.63
CA GLU A 190 -2.51 11.35 10.60
C GLU A 190 -3.67 12.02 9.87
N LEU A 191 -4.88 11.46 10.00
CA LEU A 191 -6.08 12.06 9.45
C LEU A 191 -6.56 13.19 10.38
N LEU A 192 -6.64 14.41 9.86
CA LEU A 192 -7.11 15.56 10.61
C LEU A 192 -8.60 15.41 10.97
N PHE A 193 -9.02 16.17 11.98
CA PHE A 193 -10.39 16.22 12.47
C PHE A 193 -10.92 14.93 13.11
N GLY A 194 -10.05 14.20 13.82
CA GLY A 194 -10.42 13.00 14.58
C GLY A 194 -10.45 11.72 13.74
N GLY A 195 -9.83 11.71 12.56
CA GLY A 195 -9.76 10.53 11.70
C GLY A 195 -8.81 9.44 12.21
N GLY A 196 -7.95 9.77 13.17
CA GLY A 196 -6.99 8.87 13.81
C GLY A 196 -5.67 8.75 13.04
N THR A 197 -4.77 7.93 13.58
CA THR A 197 -3.46 7.67 13.00
C THR A 197 -3.42 6.28 12.37
N TRP A 198 -2.83 6.20 11.18
CA TRP A 198 -2.84 5.03 10.32
C TRP A 198 -1.45 4.73 9.79
N ILE A 199 -1.19 3.47 9.47
CA ILE A 199 -0.02 3.01 8.73
C ILE A 199 -0.49 2.54 7.35
N ILE A 200 0.06 3.14 6.30
CA ILE A 200 0.00 2.59 4.94
C ILE A 200 1.28 1.81 4.70
N ASP A 201 1.12 0.53 4.42
CA ASP A 201 2.22 -0.40 4.13
C ASP A 201 1.87 -1.20 2.86
N PRO A 202 2.15 -0.63 1.68
CA PRO A 202 1.79 -1.26 0.41
C PRO A 202 2.67 -2.48 0.10
N ALA A 203 3.79 -2.64 0.83
CA ALA A 203 4.74 -3.75 0.71
C ALA A 203 4.55 -4.81 1.80
N ALA A 204 3.52 -4.72 2.64
CA ALA A 204 3.25 -5.66 3.74
C ALA A 204 3.13 -7.13 3.30
N ALA A 205 2.82 -7.37 2.02
CA ALA A 205 2.75 -8.70 1.44
C ALA A 205 4.08 -9.47 1.54
N GLN A 206 5.22 -8.78 1.62
CA GLN A 206 6.53 -9.41 1.87
C GLN A 206 6.56 -10.20 3.18
N PHE A 207 5.75 -9.80 4.16
CA PHE A 207 5.60 -10.44 5.47
C PHE A 207 4.38 -11.38 5.52
N GLY A 208 3.80 -11.72 4.37
CA GLY A 208 2.60 -12.55 4.27
C GLY A 208 1.33 -11.87 4.78
N VAL A 209 1.30 -10.52 4.83
CA VAL A 209 0.12 -9.75 5.22
C VAL A 209 -0.55 -9.15 3.98
N PRO A 210 -1.79 -9.55 3.66
CA PRO A 210 -2.46 -9.09 2.44
C PRO A 210 -2.95 -7.63 2.53
N ASP A 211 -3.26 -7.17 3.75
CA ASP A 211 -3.78 -5.83 4.03
C ASP A 211 -2.72 -4.75 3.76
N VAL A 212 -3.18 -3.54 3.45
CA VAL A 212 -2.33 -2.39 3.06
C VAL A 212 -2.47 -1.17 3.96
N LEU A 213 -3.49 -1.17 4.81
CA LEU A 213 -3.84 -0.06 5.69
C LEU A 213 -4.20 -0.59 7.07
N PHE A 214 -3.59 0.00 8.10
CA PHE A 214 -3.70 -0.46 9.47
C PHE A 214 -3.93 0.71 10.41
N PRO A 215 -4.78 0.58 11.45
CA PRO A 215 -4.73 1.47 12.59
C PRO A 215 -3.33 1.44 13.21
N TYR A 216 -2.79 2.59 13.61
CA TYR A 216 -1.42 2.72 14.14
C TYR A 216 -1.11 1.70 15.25
N ASP A 217 -1.94 1.67 16.30
CA ASP A 217 -1.73 0.77 17.44
C ASP A 217 -1.79 -0.71 17.03
N LYS A 218 -2.68 -1.04 16.08
CA LYS A 218 -2.85 -2.41 15.57
C LYS A 218 -1.66 -2.84 14.72
N TYR A 219 -1.06 -1.93 13.96
CA TYR A 219 0.13 -2.23 13.17
C TYR A 219 1.28 -2.68 14.07
N ILE A 220 1.50 -1.92 15.17
CA ILE A 220 2.54 -2.18 16.17
C ILE A 220 2.27 -3.50 16.87
N SER A 221 1.07 -3.67 17.44
CA SER A 221 0.73 -4.84 18.26
C SER A 221 0.74 -6.14 17.46
N ASP A 222 0.23 -6.12 16.22
CA ASP A 222 0.10 -7.34 15.42
C ASP A 222 1.44 -7.81 14.83
N ARG A 223 2.46 -6.95 14.82
CA ARG A 223 3.77 -7.22 14.19
C ARG A 223 4.94 -7.24 15.15
N ASP A 224 4.70 -6.86 16.40
CA ASP A 224 5.74 -6.56 17.37
C ASP A 224 6.77 -5.59 16.75
N ALA A 225 6.23 -4.48 16.22
CA ALA A 225 7.02 -3.55 15.43
C ALA A 225 7.58 -2.41 16.31
N ASP A 226 8.89 -2.26 16.28
CA ASP A 226 9.58 -1.15 16.95
C ASP A 226 9.93 -0.05 15.95
N PHE A 227 9.63 1.21 16.30
CA PHE A 227 10.01 2.35 15.46
C PHE A 227 11.48 2.70 15.65
N VAL A 228 12.17 2.83 14.53
CA VAL A 228 13.56 3.28 14.48
C VAL A 228 13.55 4.78 14.18
N GLY A 229 14.07 5.56 15.12
CA GLY A 229 14.17 7.01 14.99
C GLY A 229 12.84 7.77 15.05
N GLU A 230 12.92 9.06 14.72
CA GLU A 230 11.77 9.97 14.74
C GLU A 230 11.04 9.97 13.37
N PRO A 231 9.70 9.97 13.35
CA PRO A 231 8.93 10.11 12.11
C PRO A 231 9.27 11.39 11.33
N GLU A 232 9.73 11.23 10.09
CA GLU A 232 10.13 12.33 9.22
C GLU A 232 8.98 12.80 8.31
N THR A 233 8.99 14.07 7.94
CA THR A 233 8.00 14.59 6.97
C THR A 233 8.23 13.94 5.61
N TYR A 234 7.16 13.43 5.00
CA TYR A 234 7.28 12.69 3.75
C TYR A 234 7.40 13.60 2.52
N ASN A 235 8.62 14.07 2.27
CA ASN A 235 9.01 14.99 1.19
C ASN A 235 9.99 14.38 0.17
N VAL A 236 10.07 13.05 0.12
CA VAL A 236 10.97 12.33 -0.80
C VAL A 236 10.51 12.43 -2.26
N THR A 237 11.46 12.32 -3.19
CA THR A 237 11.17 12.19 -4.63
C THR A 237 11.38 10.76 -5.09
N GLU A 238 10.86 10.43 -6.27
CA GLU A 238 10.94 9.09 -6.83
C GLU A 238 12.38 8.65 -7.14
N THR A 239 13.32 9.59 -7.29
CA THR A 239 14.75 9.31 -7.57
C THR A 239 15.71 9.74 -6.46
N GLU A 240 15.24 10.28 -5.34
CA GLU A 240 16.11 10.86 -4.30
C GLU A 240 17.23 9.92 -3.83
N ASP A 241 16.89 8.66 -3.55
CA ASP A 241 17.85 7.62 -3.14
C ASP A 241 18.87 7.30 -4.25
N ILE A 242 18.42 7.25 -5.51
CA ILE A 242 19.29 7.02 -6.65
C ILE A 242 20.24 8.21 -6.84
N ASP A 243 19.70 9.43 -6.79
CA ASP A 243 20.46 10.66 -6.99
C ASP A 243 21.52 10.82 -5.89
N TYR A 244 21.16 10.55 -4.64
CA TYR A 244 22.08 10.52 -3.51
C TYR A 244 23.24 9.52 -3.75
N VAL A 245 22.93 8.28 -4.12
CA VAL A 245 23.96 7.25 -4.33
C VAL A 245 24.85 7.56 -5.53
N LEU A 246 24.30 8.12 -6.61
CA LEU A 246 25.06 8.39 -7.84
C LEU A 246 25.95 9.63 -7.75
N HIS A 247 25.56 10.63 -6.94
CA HIS A 247 26.15 11.97 -6.96
C HIS A 247 26.66 12.48 -5.60
N GLU A 248 26.09 12.03 -4.49
CA GLU A 248 26.37 12.61 -3.15
C GLU A 248 27.17 11.67 -2.25
N LEU A 249 27.17 10.35 -2.54
CA LEU A 249 27.93 9.37 -1.77
C LEU A 249 29.44 9.59 -1.95
N THR A 250 30.15 9.77 -0.84
CA THR A 250 31.60 10.07 -0.83
C THR A 250 32.46 8.97 -1.43
N THR A 251 32.01 7.72 -1.35
CA THR A 251 32.64 6.58 -2.00
C THR A 251 31.80 6.19 -3.21
N PRO A 252 32.32 6.30 -4.44
CA PRO A 252 31.57 5.92 -5.63
C PRO A 252 31.17 4.44 -5.58
N VAL A 253 29.91 4.16 -5.87
CA VAL A 253 29.46 2.79 -6.14
C VAL A 253 30.10 2.25 -7.43
N GLY A 254 30.60 1.01 -7.36
CA GLY A 254 31.24 0.32 -8.48
C GLY A 254 30.28 -0.08 -9.59
N GLY A 255 30.85 -0.42 -10.76
CA GLY A 255 30.20 -0.64 -12.07
C GLY A 255 28.76 -1.17 -12.04
N ASP A 256 28.57 -2.44 -11.74
CA ASP A 256 27.26 -3.12 -11.88
C ASP A 256 26.13 -2.43 -11.09
N MET A 257 26.42 -1.96 -9.86
CA MET A 257 25.43 -1.24 -9.05
C MET A 257 25.12 0.13 -9.63
N ARG A 258 26.14 0.84 -10.10
CA ARG A 258 25.96 2.14 -10.76
C ARG A 258 25.13 2.00 -12.03
N ASP A 259 25.42 1.01 -12.87
CA ASP A 259 24.70 0.76 -14.12
C ASP A 259 23.24 0.38 -13.87
N ALA A 260 22.97 -0.43 -12.84
CA ALA A 260 21.61 -0.75 -12.43
C ALA A 260 20.83 0.49 -11.97
N LEU A 261 21.43 1.36 -11.16
CA LEU A 261 20.81 2.61 -10.70
C LEU A 261 20.54 3.57 -11.86
N VAL A 262 21.50 3.71 -12.79
CA VAL A 262 21.35 4.50 -14.02
C VAL A 262 20.23 3.94 -14.91
N SER A 263 20.07 2.62 -14.98
CA SER A 263 18.98 1.96 -15.72
C SER A 263 17.61 2.11 -15.04
N GLU A 264 17.59 2.14 -13.71
CA GLU A 264 16.38 2.24 -12.90
C GLU A 264 15.80 3.66 -12.88
N ARG A 265 16.66 4.68 -12.81
CA ARG A 265 16.26 6.09 -12.66
C ARG A 265 15.20 6.55 -13.69
N PRO A 266 15.36 6.33 -15.02
CA PRO A 266 14.37 6.75 -16.00
C PRO A 266 13.01 6.07 -15.85
N ARG A 267 12.98 4.85 -15.28
CA ARG A 267 11.73 4.10 -15.04
C ARG A 267 10.92 4.72 -13.92
N ARG A 268 11.58 5.14 -12.83
CA ARG A 268 10.92 5.84 -11.73
C ARG A 268 10.32 7.16 -12.21
N VAL A 269 11.06 7.91 -13.02
CA VAL A 269 10.57 9.15 -13.67
C VAL A 269 9.38 8.85 -14.59
N ARG A 270 9.40 7.73 -15.33
CA ARG A 270 8.28 7.29 -16.16
C ARG A 270 7.03 6.98 -15.34
N LEU A 271 7.16 6.25 -14.23
CA LEU A 271 6.05 6.03 -13.30
C LEU A 271 5.48 7.37 -12.79
N ALA A 272 6.33 8.31 -12.39
CA ALA A 272 5.89 9.64 -11.97
C ALA A 272 5.17 10.42 -13.10
N SER A 273 5.63 10.29 -14.35
CA SER A 273 4.98 10.87 -15.53
C SER A 273 3.58 10.28 -15.77
N PHE A 274 3.43 8.95 -15.67
CA PHE A 274 2.13 8.29 -15.71
C PHE A 274 1.20 8.86 -14.64
N VAL A 275 1.67 8.98 -13.40
CA VAL A 275 0.88 9.55 -12.30
C VAL A 275 0.39 10.95 -12.66
N ASN A 276 1.26 11.81 -13.19
CA ASN A 276 0.90 13.17 -13.55
C ASN A 276 -0.16 13.24 -14.65
N THR A 277 -0.06 12.37 -15.66
CA THR A 277 -0.85 12.45 -16.89
C THR A 277 -2.13 11.61 -16.89
N GLN A 278 -2.14 10.47 -16.20
CA GLN A 278 -3.21 9.47 -16.31
C GLN A 278 -4.06 9.31 -15.05
N VAL A 279 -3.55 9.68 -13.87
CA VAL A 279 -4.31 9.51 -12.63
C VAL A 279 -5.26 10.69 -12.41
N GLY A 280 -6.57 10.44 -12.44
CA GLY A 280 -7.60 11.45 -12.17
C GLY A 280 -7.79 11.76 -10.69
N ASN A 281 -8.27 12.96 -10.36
CA ASN A 281 -8.56 13.38 -8.97
C ASN A 281 -9.74 12.62 -8.35
N ASP A 282 -10.60 12.02 -9.19
CA ASP A 282 -11.79 11.29 -8.79
C ASP A 282 -11.56 9.77 -8.67
N ILE A 283 -10.32 9.29 -8.85
CA ILE A 283 -10.00 7.85 -8.83
C ILE A 283 -10.42 7.15 -7.51
N LEU A 284 -10.47 7.91 -6.41
CA LEU A 284 -10.89 7.41 -5.09
C LEU A 284 -12.41 7.51 -4.84
N LEU A 285 -13.18 8.11 -5.76
CA LEU A 285 -14.60 8.40 -5.60
C LEU A 285 -15.47 7.36 -6.31
N GLY A 286 -16.73 7.25 -5.84
CA GLY A 286 -17.73 6.33 -6.36
C GLY A 286 -18.07 5.21 -5.38
N SER A 287 -19.04 4.38 -5.78
CA SER A 287 -19.38 3.10 -5.14
C SER A 287 -18.18 2.14 -5.12
N THR A 288 -18.29 1.02 -4.40
CA THR A 288 -17.24 -0.01 -4.41
C THR A 288 -17.02 -0.60 -5.81
N ALA A 289 -18.09 -0.89 -6.56
CA ALA A 289 -17.98 -1.42 -7.92
C ALA A 289 -17.32 -0.43 -8.89
N GLU A 290 -17.67 0.86 -8.82
CA GLU A 290 -17.03 1.90 -9.64
C GLU A 290 -15.54 2.04 -9.29
N PHE A 291 -15.19 1.95 -8.01
CA PHE A 291 -13.80 1.99 -7.57
C PHE A 291 -13.00 0.77 -8.06
N GLU A 292 -13.56 -0.44 -7.97
CA GLU A 292 -12.93 -1.66 -8.49
C GLU A 292 -12.67 -1.56 -9.99
N ALA A 293 -13.65 -1.08 -10.76
CA ALA A 293 -13.48 -0.84 -12.20
C ALA A 293 -12.37 0.18 -12.50
N LYS A 294 -12.30 1.27 -11.71
CA LYS A 294 -11.22 2.28 -11.82
C LYS A 294 -9.84 1.69 -11.49
N VAL A 295 -9.76 0.80 -10.50
CA VAL A 295 -8.51 0.12 -10.13
C VAL A 295 -8.05 -0.80 -11.27
N GLU A 296 -8.95 -1.56 -11.90
CA GLU A 296 -8.57 -2.42 -13.03
C GLU A 296 -8.15 -1.59 -14.25
N ALA A 297 -8.86 -0.51 -14.57
CA ALA A 297 -8.46 0.41 -15.62
C ALA A 297 -7.10 1.07 -15.35
N PHE A 298 -6.85 1.48 -14.10
CA PHE A 298 -5.55 1.99 -13.66
C PHE A 298 -4.43 0.97 -13.86
N LYS A 299 -4.65 -0.29 -13.46
CA LYS A 299 -3.66 -1.37 -13.60
C LYS A 299 -3.29 -1.59 -15.07
N GLU A 300 -4.29 -1.67 -15.94
CA GLU A 300 -4.05 -1.90 -17.37
C GLU A 300 -3.31 -0.73 -18.03
N ALA A 301 -3.75 0.50 -17.75
CA ALA A 301 -3.11 1.70 -18.27
C ALA A 301 -1.65 1.82 -17.79
N LEU A 302 -1.39 1.50 -16.52
CA LEU A 302 -0.04 1.53 -15.96
C LEU A 302 0.86 0.48 -16.62
N ARG A 303 0.38 -0.76 -16.79
CA ARG A 303 1.14 -1.83 -17.47
C ARG A 303 1.52 -1.41 -18.89
N SER A 304 0.56 -0.92 -19.66
CA SER A 304 0.82 -0.43 -21.02
C SER A 304 1.83 0.71 -21.05
N HIS A 305 1.71 1.67 -20.12
CA HIS A 305 2.62 2.80 -20.04
C HIS A 305 4.06 2.41 -19.67
N MET A 306 4.21 1.45 -18.76
CA MET A 306 5.54 0.95 -18.35
C MET A 306 6.18 0.08 -19.45
N ALA A 307 5.38 -0.69 -20.20
CA ALA A 307 5.87 -1.52 -21.30
C ALA A 307 6.37 -0.70 -22.50
N ALA A 308 5.66 0.38 -22.87
CA ALA A 308 6.00 1.24 -24.01
C ALA A 308 7.35 2.00 -23.87
N GLY A 309 8.04 1.85 -22.75
CA GLY A 309 9.32 2.46 -22.45
C GLY A 309 10.52 1.53 -22.44
N SER A 310 10.32 0.25 -22.78
CA SER A 310 11.34 -0.80 -22.72
C SER A 310 11.93 -1.15 -24.11
N GLU A 311 11.56 -0.40 -25.14
CA GLU A 311 12.17 -0.39 -26.49
C GLU A 311 13.17 0.75 -26.62
#